data_AF-A0A7Y8J182-F1
#
_entry.id   AF-A0A7Y8J182-F1
#
_cell.length_a   1.000
_cell.length_b   1.000
_cell.length_c   1.000
_cell.angle_alpha   90.00
_cell.angle_beta   90.00
_cell.angle_gamma   90.00
#
_symmetry.space_group_name_H-M   'P 1'
#
loop_
_entity.id
_entity.type
_entity.pdbx_description
1 polymer ?
#
loop_
_entity_poly.entity_id
_entity_poly.type
_entity_poly.pdbx_seq_one_letter_code
_entity_poly.pdbx_strand_id
1 'polypeptide(L)' 'MIQATQIKRGMTIKLNNELYRVFSFQHITPGNWRGMV' A
#
# COMPACT_ATOMS: atom_id res chain seq x y z
N MET A 1 -0.26 -11.75 -4.22
CA MET A 1 -1.07 -10.83 -3.38
C MET A 1 -0.12 -10.28 -2.33
N ILE A 2 0.17 -8.97 -2.34
CA ILE A 2 1.04 -8.29 -1.36
C ILE A 2 0.15 -7.71 -0.26
N GLN A 3 0.56 -7.85 0.99
CA GLN A 3 -0.12 -7.20 2.11
C GLN A 3 0.13 -5.68 2.05
N ALA A 4 -0.92 -4.87 2.26
CA ALA A 4 -0.82 -3.41 2.20
C ALA A 4 0.23 -2.86 3.19
N THR A 5 0.42 -3.52 4.34
CA THR A 5 1.43 -3.22 5.36
C THR A 5 2.88 -3.44 4.93
N GLN A 6 3.12 -4.18 3.84
CA GLN A 6 4.47 -4.44 3.34
C GLN A 6 4.87 -3.49 2.21
N ILE A 7 3.98 -2.56 1.82
CA ILE A 7 4.27 -1.58 0.77
C ILE A 7 5.34 -0.59 1.27
N LYS A 8 6.40 -0.45 0.48
CA LYS A 8 7.49 0.50 0.71
C LYS A 8 7.60 1.49 -0.44
N ARG A 9 8.10 2.70 -0.15
CA ARG A 9 8.40 3.70 -1.19
C ARG A 9 9.38 3.11 -2.20
N GLY A 10 9.10 3.33 -3.48
CA GLY A 10 9.88 2.81 -4.60
C GLY A 10 9.48 1.41 -5.08
N MET A 11 8.54 0.72 -4.42
CA MET A 11 7.97 -0.52 -4.96
C MET A 11 7.13 -0.24 -6.21
N THR A 12 7.18 -1.15 -7.17
CA THR A 12 6.31 -1.15 -8.35
C THR A 12 5.19 -2.14 -8.11
N ILE A 13 3.95 -1.65 -8.07
CA ILE A 13 2.74 -2.45 -7.87
C ILE A 13 1.94 -2.47 -9.16
N LYS A 14 1.37 -3.63 -9.49
CA LYS A 14 0.42 -3.75 -10.60
C LYS A 14 -0.99 -3.56 -10.05
N LEU A 15 -1.62 -2.43 -10.36
CA LEU A 15 -2.99 -2.12 -9.97
C LEU A 15 -3.83 -1.96 -11.23
N ASN A 16 -4.98 -2.64 -11.30
CA ASN A 16 -5.91 -2.55 -12.44
C ASN A 16 -5.24 -2.72 -13.81
N ASN A 17 -4.31 -3.68 -13.89
CA ASN A 17 -3.54 -4.03 -15.07
C ASN A 17 -2.45 -3.03 -15.52
N GLU A 18 -2.23 -1.95 -14.76
CA GLU A 18 -1.18 -0.96 -15.00
C GLU A 18 -0.10 -1.00 -13.90
N LEU A 19 1.11 -0.57 -14.25
CA LEU A 19 2.24 -0.50 -13.32
C LEU A 19 2.34 0.88 -12.68
N TYR A 20 2.25 0.91 -11.35
CA TYR A 20 2.38 2.12 -10.55
C TYR A 20 3.61 2.03 -9.65
N ARG A 21 4.31 3.16 -9.47
CA ARG A 21 5.40 3.26 -8.49
C ARG A 21 4.92 3.97 -7.24
N VAL A 22 5.15 3.36 -6.09
CA VAL A 22 4.77 3.90 -4.78
C VAL A 22 5.65 5.09 -4.44
N PHE A 23 5.10 6.30 -4.55
CA PHE A 23 5.79 7.54 -4.18
C PHE A 23 5.74 7.80 -2.67
N SER A 24 4.54 7.65 -2.10
CA SER A 24 4.24 7.86 -0.68
C SER A 24 3.17 6.84 -0.29
N PHE A 25 3.21 6.38 0.97
CA PHE A 25 2.17 5.55 1.56
C PHE A 25 1.89 6.07 2.97
N GLN A 26 0.65 5.94 3.45
CA GLN A 26 0.23 6.46 4.74
C GLN A 26 -0.37 5.33 5.56
N HIS A 27 0.40 4.83 6.52
CA HIS A 27 -0.08 3.82 7.46
C HIS A 27 -1.02 4.46 8.49
N ILE A 28 -2.32 4.22 8.34
CA ILE A 28 -3.38 4.65 9.26
C ILE A 28 -3.79 3.45 10.11
N THR A 29 -3.84 3.64 11.44
CA THR A 29 -4.31 2.61 12.38
C THR A 29 -5.63 3.07 13.02
N PRO A 30 -6.79 2.77 12.42
CA PRO A 30 -8.07 3.16 12.99
C PRO A 30 -8.43 2.15 14.08
N GLY A 31 -8.70 2.62 15.29
CA GLY A 31 -8.90 1.79 16.49
C GLY A 31 -9.95 0.68 16.40
N ASN A 32 -10.82 0.66 15.38
CA ASN A 32 -11.72 -0.47 15.08
C ASN A 32 -11.81 -0.87 13.58
N TRP A 33 -10.83 -0.47 12.73
CA TRP A 33 -10.75 -0.81 11.29
C TRP A 33 -9.31 -1.11 10.87
N ARG A 34 -8.78 -2.24 11.37
CA ARG A 34 -7.50 -2.90 11.00
C ARG A 34 -6.67 -2.21 9.90
N GLY A 35 -5.64 -1.48 10.32
CA GLY A 35 -4.46 -1.03 9.55
C GLY A 35 -4.63 -0.86 8.04
N MET A 36 -5.08 0.32 7.61
CA MET A 36 -5.04 0.75 6.21
C MET A 36 -3.68 1.40 5.92
N VAL A 37 -3.13 1.18 4.72
CA VAL A 37 -1.83 1.73 4.26
C VAL A 37 -1.99 2.43 2.93
#